data_AF-A0A0F0GY78-F1
#
_entry.id   AF-A0A0F0GY78-F1
#
_cell.length_a   1.000
_cell.length_b   1.000
_cell.length_c   1.000
_cell.angle_alpha   90.00
_cell.angle_beta   90.00
_cell.angle_gamma   90.00
#
_symmetry.space_group_name_H-M   'P 1'
#
loop_
_entity.id
_entity.type
_entity.pdbx_description
1 polymer ?
#
loop_
_entity_poly.entity_id
_entity_poly.type
_entity_poly.pdbx_seq_one_letter_code
_entity_poly.pdbx_strand_id
1 'polypeptide(L)'
;MTFMLVMCGVAGGACFGWLLGGRVTGVLAAVAAGLGAGIGSFLSRRQVADFLRPAPVAPVHASPVPAAVAGPVGGYAEGVADAVLVSVATYQAAAFPLTAFGVTDEERDARRGVAYRVCAHEGLPQSVRVSAAAALEAVDQGADAGRAHDAMKALSLAVYDHRTTR
;
A
#
# COMPACT_ATOMS: atom_id res chain seq x y z
N MET A 1 3.41 -9.66 11.11
CA MET A 1 4.45 -8.79 10.53
C MET A 1 5.23 -7.97 11.58
N THR A 2 4.60 -7.14 12.42
CA THR A 2 5.35 -6.28 13.39
C THR A 2 6.25 -7.07 14.35
N PHE A 3 5.76 -8.19 14.91
CA PHE A 3 6.58 -9.07 15.75
C PHE A 3 7.82 -9.59 15.02
N MET A 4 7.68 -9.97 13.75
CA MET A 4 8.80 -10.45 12.93
C MET A 4 9.82 -9.32 12.68
N LEU A 5 9.37 -8.12 12.32
CA LEU A 5 10.27 -6.96 12.10
C LEU A 5 11.01 -6.57 13.37
N VAL A 6 10.32 -6.58 14.52
CA VAL A 6 10.94 -6.31 15.83
C VAL A 6 11.95 -7.40 16.18
N MET A 7 11.61 -8.69 16.04
CA MET A 7 12.55 -9.79 16.32
C MET A 7 13.76 -9.78 15.38
N CYS A 8 13.55 -9.49 14.10
CA CYS A 8 14.62 -9.38 13.13
C CYS A 8 15.53 -8.18 13.44
N GLY A 9 14.95 -7.04 13.81
CA GLY A 9 15.69 -5.86 14.29
C GLY A 9 16.50 -6.13 15.55
N VAL A 10 15.91 -6.81 16.55
CA VAL A 10 16.59 -7.21 17.79
C VAL A 10 17.75 -8.17 17.50
N ALA A 11 17.53 -9.21 16.70
CA ALA A 11 18.56 -10.19 16.36
C ALA A 11 19.70 -9.56 15.53
N GLY A 12 19.36 -8.74 14.54
CA GLY A 12 20.35 -8.00 13.75
C GLY A 12 21.17 -7.04 14.61
N GLY A 13 20.49 -6.23 15.44
CA GLY A 13 21.14 -5.30 16.37
C GLY A 13 22.05 -6.00 17.37
N ALA A 14 21.62 -7.15 17.91
CA ALA A 14 22.44 -7.96 18.81
C ALA A 14 23.72 -8.47 18.14
N CYS A 15 23.62 -9.04 16.93
CA CYS A 15 24.77 -9.54 16.18
C CYS A 15 25.77 -8.42 15.85
N PHE A 16 25.29 -7.28 15.33
CA PHE A 16 26.16 -6.14 15.02
C PHE A 16 26.82 -5.56 16.27
N GLY A 17 26.07 -5.39 17.35
CA GLY A 17 26.61 -4.87 18.60
C GLY A 17 27.63 -5.80 19.26
N TRP A 18 27.48 -7.11 19.11
CA TRP A 18 28.48 -8.09 19.58
C TRP A 18 29.81 -7.98 18.83
N LEU A 19 29.75 -7.83 17.49
CA LEU A 19 30.94 -7.71 16.64
C LEU A 19 31.76 -6.44 16.92
N LEU A 20 31.11 -5.35 17.35
CA LEU A 20 31.73 -4.03 17.49
C LEU A 20 32.28 -3.71 18.89
N GLY A 21 31.88 -4.43 19.95
CA GLY A 21 32.29 -4.06 21.30
C GLY A 21 31.88 -5.00 22.44
N GLY A 22 31.44 -6.23 22.13
CA GLY A 22 31.08 -7.23 23.13
C GLY A 22 29.63 -7.16 23.64
N ARG A 23 29.37 -7.76 24.82
CA ARG A 23 28.01 -8.06 25.28
C ARG A 23 27.16 -6.82 25.57
N VAL A 24 27.77 -5.75 26.13
CA VAL A 24 27.06 -4.52 26.52
C VAL A 24 26.60 -3.75 25.29
N THR A 25 27.48 -3.57 24.30
CA THR A 25 27.12 -2.93 23.01
C THR A 25 26.10 -3.77 22.24
N GLY A 26 26.19 -5.10 22.33
CA GLY A 26 25.18 -6.04 21.84
C GLY A 26 23.77 -5.76 22.35
N VAL A 27 23.61 -5.66 23.67
CA VAL A 27 22.31 -5.41 24.31
C VAL A 27 21.78 -4.02 23.92
N LEU A 28 22.62 -2.98 23.97
CA LEU A 28 22.21 -1.62 23.62
C LEU A 28 21.76 -1.53 22.16
N ALA A 29 22.51 -2.13 21.24
CA ALA A 29 22.15 -2.15 19.81
C ALA A 29 20.86 -2.95 19.55
N ALA A 30 20.66 -4.07 20.24
CA ALA A 30 19.44 -4.87 20.13
C ALA A 30 18.19 -4.10 20.62
N VAL A 31 18.30 -3.39 21.75
CA VAL A 31 17.20 -2.58 22.29
C VAL A 31 16.89 -1.40 21.36
N ALA A 32 17.92 -0.69 20.89
CA ALA A 32 17.74 0.44 19.97
C ALA A 32 17.07 0.00 18.65
N ALA A 33 17.55 -1.10 18.05
CA ALA A 33 16.99 -1.64 16.80
C ALA A 33 15.55 -2.18 16.99
N GLY A 34 15.29 -2.89 18.10
CA GLY A 34 13.94 -3.38 18.43
C GLY A 34 12.93 -2.26 18.63
N LEU A 35 13.31 -1.20 19.36
CA LEU A 35 12.48 -0.01 19.56
C LEU A 35 12.27 0.74 18.24
N GLY A 36 13.32 0.92 17.43
CA GLY A 36 13.22 1.55 16.12
C GLY A 36 12.24 0.82 15.19
N ALA A 37 12.33 -0.52 15.12
CA ALA A 37 11.41 -1.34 14.34
C ALA A 37 9.96 -1.27 14.88
N GLY A 38 9.81 -1.26 16.21
CA GLY A 38 8.50 -1.13 16.86
C GLY A 38 7.82 0.21 16.58
N ILE A 39 8.53 1.31 16.82
CA ILE A 39 8.04 2.68 16.59
C ILE A 39 7.75 2.88 15.10
N GLY A 40 8.67 2.49 14.21
CA GLY A 40 8.48 2.60 12.77
C GLY A 40 7.25 1.84 12.27
N SER A 41 7.03 0.61 12.75
CA SER A 41 5.84 -0.17 12.40
C SER A 41 4.55 0.49 12.90
N PHE A 42 4.57 1.08 14.09
CA PHE A 42 3.41 1.77 14.65
C PHE A 42 3.05 3.03 13.86
N LEU A 43 4.04 3.86 13.54
CA LEU A 43 3.83 5.09 12.75
C LEU A 43 3.36 4.78 11.33
N SER A 44 3.94 3.77 10.68
CA SER A 44 3.50 3.31 9.36
C SER A 44 2.03 2.89 9.35
N ARG A 45 1.58 2.13 10.38
CA ARG A 45 0.17 1.74 10.51
C ARG A 45 -0.75 2.94 10.70
N ARG A 46 -0.33 3.94 11.49
CA ARG A 46 -1.10 5.17 11.66
C ARG A 46 -1.23 5.94 10.36
N GLN A 47 -0.15 6.11 9.63
CA GLN A 47 -0.15 6.80 8.34
C GLN A 47 -1.09 6.11 7.33
N VAL A 48 -1.07 4.78 7.26
CA VAL A 48 -1.99 4.02 6.40
C VAL A 48 -3.45 4.20 6.85
N ALA A 49 -3.72 4.13 8.16
CA ALA A 49 -5.05 4.32 8.70
C ALA A 49 -5.60 5.74 8.41
N ASP A 50 -4.76 6.76 8.55
CA ASP A 50 -5.11 8.15 8.24
C ASP A 50 -5.35 8.35 6.75
N PHE A 51 -4.52 7.75 5.89
CA PHE A 51 -4.71 7.79 4.44
C PHE A 51 -6.03 7.14 4.01
N LEU A 52 -6.37 5.98 4.58
CA LEU A 52 -7.59 5.25 4.26
C LEU A 52 -8.86 5.84 4.88
N ARG A 53 -8.74 6.73 5.87
CA ARG A 53 -9.88 7.31 6.58
C ARG A 53 -10.76 8.11 5.60
N PRO A 54 -12.07 7.82 5.47
CA PRO A 54 -12.98 8.60 4.65
C PRO A 54 -12.84 10.09 4.97
N ALA A 55 -12.63 10.93 3.96
CA ALA A 55 -12.47 12.36 4.20
C ALA A 55 -13.84 12.92 4.59
N PRO A 56 -13.98 13.65 5.72
CA PRO A 56 -15.19 14.43 5.93
C PRO A 56 -15.29 15.47 4.82
N VAL A 57 -16.49 15.68 4.27
CA VAL A 57 -16.75 16.66 3.22
C VAL A 57 -16.48 18.07 3.78
N ALA A 58 -15.28 18.63 3.56
CA ALA A 58 -14.90 19.99 3.89
C ALA A 58 -13.68 20.44 3.03
N PRO A 59 -13.48 21.76 2.82
CA PRO A 59 -13.19 22.38 1.52
C PRO A 59 -11.77 22.18 0.98
N VAL A 60 -11.62 22.58 -0.29
CA VAL A 60 -10.52 22.46 -1.28
C VAL A 60 -9.10 22.91 -0.82
N HIS A 61 -8.87 23.11 0.48
CA HIS A 61 -7.58 23.57 1.02
C HIS A 61 -7.15 22.71 2.22
N ALA A 62 -6.81 21.46 1.98
CA ALA A 62 -6.02 20.66 2.93
C ALA A 62 -4.57 20.58 2.43
N SER A 63 -3.68 21.14 3.25
CA SER A 63 -2.22 21.25 3.06
C SER A 63 -1.54 19.99 2.53
N PRO A 64 -0.39 20.14 1.83
CA PRO A 64 0.31 19.05 1.18
C PRO A 64 0.72 17.99 2.22
N VAL A 65 0.43 16.74 1.89
CA VAL A 65 0.95 15.55 2.57
C VAL A 65 2.46 15.73 2.75
N PRO A 66 3.04 15.58 3.95
CA PRO A 66 4.47 15.71 4.11
C PRO A 66 5.13 14.68 3.19
N ALA A 67 5.94 15.18 2.26
CA ALA A 67 6.72 14.36 1.35
C ALA A 67 7.47 13.33 2.20
N ALA A 68 7.06 12.07 2.08
CA ALA A 68 7.79 10.96 2.66
C ALA A 68 9.23 11.10 2.20
N VAL A 69 10.17 10.99 3.15
CA VAL A 69 11.61 11.06 2.95
C VAL A 69 11.99 10.33 1.66
N ALA A 70 12.20 11.12 0.60
CA ALA A 70 12.60 10.65 -0.71
C ALA A 70 14.09 10.28 -0.64
N GLY A 71 14.39 9.16 0.00
CA GLY A 71 15.57 8.39 -0.36
C GLY A 71 15.32 7.72 -1.72
N PRO A 72 16.37 7.37 -2.48
CA PRO A 72 16.26 6.73 -3.81
C PRO A 72 15.83 5.25 -3.70
N VAL A 73 14.83 4.96 -2.85
CA VAL A 73 14.33 3.63 -2.54
C VAL A 73 13.02 3.44 -3.30
N GLY A 74 13.09 3.11 -4.58
CA GLY A 74 11.94 2.79 -5.42
C GLY A 74 11.02 1.68 -4.91
N GLY A 75 11.35 1.01 -3.79
CA GLY A 75 10.43 0.13 -3.08
C GLY A 75 9.16 0.83 -2.55
N TYR A 76 9.20 2.16 -2.33
CA TYR A 76 7.99 2.91 -1.99
C TYR A 76 7.02 3.00 -3.18
N ALA A 77 7.52 3.35 -4.37
CA ALA A 77 6.71 3.43 -5.59
C ALA A 77 6.14 2.05 -5.98
N GLU A 78 6.95 1.00 -5.84
CA GLU A 78 6.53 -0.40 -6.01
C GLU A 78 5.43 -0.80 -5.02
N GLY A 79 5.61 -0.49 -3.73
CA GLY A 79 4.60 -0.76 -2.71
C GLY A 79 3.28 -0.01 -2.95
N VAL A 80 3.34 1.21 -3.49
CA VAL A 80 2.14 1.97 -3.88
C VAL A 80 1.47 1.34 -5.11
N ALA A 81 2.25 0.89 -6.10
CA ALA A 81 1.72 0.21 -7.28
C ALA A 81 1.03 -1.13 -6.93
N ASP A 82 1.60 -1.90 -6.00
CA ASP A 82 0.97 -3.12 -5.47
C ASP A 82 -0.31 -2.79 -4.67
N ALA A 83 -0.31 -1.71 -3.90
CA ALA A 83 -1.50 -1.26 -3.18
C ALA A 83 -2.63 -0.86 -4.14
N VAL A 84 -2.32 -0.19 -5.26
CA VAL A 84 -3.28 0.09 -6.35
C VAL A 84 -3.89 -1.21 -6.85
N LEU A 85 -3.05 -2.19 -7.21
CA LEU A 85 -3.50 -3.48 -7.73
C LEU A 85 -4.50 -4.16 -6.78
N VAL A 86 -4.15 -4.25 -5.50
CA VAL A 86 -4.98 -4.92 -4.48
C VAL A 86 -6.28 -4.14 -4.23
N SER A 87 -6.23 -2.81 -4.17
CA SER A 87 -7.41 -1.98 -3.93
C SER A 87 -8.43 -2.04 -5.08
N VAL A 88 -7.96 -2.02 -6.33
CA VAL A 88 -8.83 -2.16 -7.51
C VAL A 88 -9.40 -3.57 -7.61
N ALA A 89 -8.60 -4.61 -7.34
CA ALA A 89 -9.07 -5.99 -7.33
C ALA A 89 -10.14 -6.25 -6.24
N THR A 90 -9.98 -5.66 -5.06
CA THR A 90 -10.98 -5.78 -3.97
C THR A 90 -12.28 -5.04 -4.27
N TYR A 91 -12.21 -3.91 -5.00
CA TYR A 91 -13.39 -3.24 -5.54
C TYR A 91 -14.04 -4.05 -6.67
N GLN A 92 -13.27 -4.59 -7.61
CA GLN A 92 -13.79 -5.48 -8.67
C GLN A 92 -14.53 -6.67 -8.08
N ALA A 93 -13.97 -7.34 -7.06
CA ALA A 93 -14.64 -8.46 -6.40
C ALA A 93 -15.95 -8.08 -5.70
N ALA A 94 -16.10 -6.80 -5.32
CA ALA A 94 -17.34 -6.27 -4.75
C ALA A 94 -18.37 -5.84 -5.82
N ALA A 95 -17.90 -5.38 -6.99
CA ALA A 95 -18.74 -5.03 -8.14
C ALA A 95 -19.22 -6.28 -8.90
N PHE A 96 -18.38 -7.31 -8.99
CA PHE A 96 -18.65 -8.58 -9.67
C PHE A 96 -18.48 -9.76 -8.70
N PRO A 97 -19.47 -10.00 -7.81
CA PRO A 97 -19.38 -11.07 -6.83
C PRO A 97 -19.44 -12.45 -7.50
N LEU A 98 -18.59 -13.37 -7.04
CA LEU A 98 -18.55 -14.76 -7.53
C LEU A 98 -19.61 -15.67 -6.89
N THR A 99 -20.23 -15.21 -5.80
CA THR A 99 -21.25 -15.96 -5.05
C THR A 99 -22.57 -15.19 -5.04
N ALA A 100 -23.68 -15.90 -4.79
CA ALA A 100 -25.02 -15.31 -4.72
C ALA A 100 -25.17 -14.25 -3.61
N PHE A 101 -24.26 -14.25 -2.62
CA PHE A 101 -24.19 -13.25 -1.56
C PHE A 101 -23.01 -12.32 -1.84
N GLY A 102 -23.28 -11.24 -2.56
CA GLY A 102 -22.34 -10.14 -2.73
C GLY A 102 -22.17 -9.32 -1.45
N VAL A 103 -21.30 -8.32 -1.51
CA VAL A 103 -21.19 -7.30 -0.45
C VAL A 103 -22.40 -6.37 -0.47
N THR A 104 -22.68 -5.68 0.65
CA THR A 104 -23.71 -4.63 0.66
C THR A 104 -23.30 -3.46 -0.23
N ASP A 105 -24.27 -2.62 -0.62
CA ASP A 105 -23.96 -1.45 -1.45
C ASP A 105 -23.06 -0.45 -0.70
N GLU A 106 -23.20 -0.31 0.62
CA GLU A 106 -22.33 0.52 1.46
C GLU A 106 -20.88 -0.01 1.47
N GLU A 107 -20.72 -1.33 1.56
CA GLU A 107 -19.40 -1.95 1.52
C GLU A 107 -18.77 -1.82 0.12
N ARG A 108 -19.58 -1.95 -0.94
CA ARG A 108 -19.11 -1.70 -2.31
C ARG A 108 -18.64 -0.26 -2.48
N ASP A 109 -19.40 0.71 -2.00
CA ASP A 109 -19.05 2.14 -2.10
C ASP A 109 -17.81 2.48 -1.25
N ALA A 110 -17.67 1.90 -0.06
CA ALA A 110 -16.46 2.05 0.75
C ALA A 110 -15.21 1.52 0.01
N ARG A 111 -15.31 0.35 -0.63
CA ARG A 111 -14.22 -0.24 -1.43
C ARG A 111 -13.92 0.59 -2.68
N ARG A 112 -14.95 1.13 -3.35
CA ARG A 112 -14.83 2.09 -4.46
C ARG A 112 -14.03 3.32 -4.02
N GLY A 113 -14.41 3.94 -2.91
CA GLY A 113 -13.74 5.13 -2.35
C GLY A 113 -12.27 4.88 -1.99
N VAL A 114 -11.95 3.72 -1.43
CA VAL A 114 -10.55 3.32 -1.17
C VAL A 114 -9.77 3.17 -2.47
N ALA A 115 -10.31 2.44 -3.47
CA ALA A 115 -9.64 2.21 -4.74
C ALA A 115 -9.31 3.52 -5.47
N TYR A 116 -10.28 4.44 -5.58
CA TYR A 116 -10.06 5.75 -6.20
C TYR A 116 -8.99 6.56 -5.47
N ARG A 117 -8.98 6.54 -4.14
CA ARG A 117 -7.99 7.29 -3.35
C ARG A 117 -6.58 6.76 -3.51
N VAL A 118 -6.41 5.43 -3.50
CA VAL A 118 -5.09 4.80 -3.71
C VAL A 118 -4.59 5.10 -5.13
N CYS A 119 -5.45 5.04 -6.14
CA CYS A 119 -5.11 5.38 -7.53
C CYS A 119 -4.77 6.86 -7.75
N ALA A 120 -5.26 7.75 -6.88
CA ALA A 120 -4.96 9.18 -6.95
C ALA A 120 -3.59 9.56 -6.36
N HIS A 121 -2.78 8.59 -5.91
CA HIS A 121 -1.48 8.89 -5.32
C HIS A 121 -0.49 9.44 -6.36
N GLU A 122 0.10 10.61 -6.08
CA GLU A 122 0.95 11.35 -7.01
C GLU A 122 2.26 10.62 -7.36
N GLY A 123 2.73 9.72 -6.48
CA GLY A 123 3.98 8.97 -6.65
C GLY A 123 3.92 7.81 -7.64
N LEU A 124 2.79 7.59 -8.31
CA LEU A 124 2.59 6.43 -9.19
C LEU A 124 3.26 6.60 -10.57
N PRO A 125 3.91 5.54 -11.10
CA PRO A 125 4.40 5.51 -12.48
C PRO A 125 3.27 5.75 -13.48
N GLN A 126 3.57 6.45 -14.58
CA GLN A 126 2.56 6.81 -15.57
C GLN A 126 1.81 5.61 -16.16
N SER A 127 2.52 4.52 -16.49
CA SER A 127 1.90 3.29 -17.02
C SER A 127 0.88 2.70 -16.04
N VAL A 128 1.23 2.64 -14.75
CA VAL A 128 0.35 2.15 -13.69
C VAL A 128 -0.85 3.08 -13.51
N ARG A 129 -0.67 4.41 -13.53
CA ARG A 129 -1.78 5.37 -13.41
C ARG A 129 -2.82 5.22 -14.53
N VAL A 130 -2.35 5.15 -15.78
CA VAL A 130 -3.24 5.03 -16.95
C VAL A 130 -3.99 3.70 -16.90
N SER A 131 -3.28 2.61 -16.61
CA SER A 131 -3.91 1.29 -16.53
C SER A 131 -4.89 1.17 -15.36
N ALA A 132 -4.58 1.80 -14.21
CA ALA A 132 -5.46 1.83 -13.05
C ALA A 132 -6.74 2.63 -13.31
N ALA A 133 -6.64 3.76 -14.02
CA ALA A 133 -7.80 4.53 -14.45
C ALA A 133 -8.71 3.71 -15.38
N ALA A 134 -8.14 3.01 -16.36
CA ALA A 134 -8.90 2.13 -17.26
C ALA A 134 -9.57 0.96 -16.53
N ALA A 135 -8.89 0.37 -15.53
CA ALA A 135 -9.47 -0.68 -14.71
C ALA A 135 -10.62 -0.16 -13.84
N LEU A 136 -10.46 1.00 -13.18
CA LEU A 136 -11.54 1.64 -12.41
C LEU A 136 -12.74 1.95 -13.30
N GLU A 137 -12.53 2.50 -14.49
CA GLU A 137 -13.61 2.78 -15.44
C GLU A 137 -14.35 1.51 -15.85
N ALA A 138 -13.62 0.43 -16.18
CA ALA A 138 -14.24 -0.83 -16.57
C ALA A 138 -15.03 -1.46 -15.42
N VAL A 139 -14.55 -1.33 -14.18
CA VAL A 139 -15.26 -1.84 -12.99
C VAL A 139 -16.49 -0.99 -12.65
N ASP A 140 -16.39 0.34 -12.70
CA ASP A 140 -17.47 1.27 -12.35
C ASP A 140 -18.63 1.22 -13.35
N GLN A 141 -18.36 0.91 -14.62
CA GLN A 141 -19.40 0.68 -15.62
C GLN A 141 -20.26 -0.55 -15.30
N GLY A 142 -19.73 -1.55 -14.57
CA GLY A 142 -20.49 -2.66 -13.96
C GLY A 142 -21.20 -3.64 -14.90
N ALA A 143 -21.26 -3.38 -16.21
CA ALA A 143 -22.06 -4.15 -17.15
C ALA A 143 -21.33 -5.35 -17.77
N ASP A 144 -20.00 -5.33 -17.78
CA ASP A 144 -19.17 -6.34 -18.46
C ASP A 144 -18.04 -6.83 -17.56
N ALA A 145 -18.25 -8.01 -16.95
CA ALA A 145 -17.27 -8.66 -16.09
C ALA A 145 -16.00 -9.09 -16.86
N GLY A 146 -16.12 -9.43 -18.15
CA GLY A 146 -15.00 -9.80 -19.00
C GLY A 146 -14.09 -8.61 -19.25
N ARG A 147 -14.68 -7.47 -19.64
CA ARG A 147 -13.93 -6.22 -19.84
C ARG A 147 -13.27 -5.73 -18.55
N ALA A 148 -13.94 -5.83 -17.41
CA ALA A 148 -13.35 -5.52 -16.12
C ALA A 148 -12.16 -6.43 -15.79
N HIS A 149 -12.28 -7.73 -16.09
CA HIS A 149 -11.19 -8.69 -15.90
C HIS A 149 -9.99 -8.41 -16.82
N ASP A 150 -10.22 -8.08 -18.09
CA ASP A 150 -9.16 -7.75 -19.04
C ASP A 150 -8.42 -6.46 -18.65
N ALA A 151 -9.15 -5.44 -18.20
CA ALA A 151 -8.54 -4.21 -17.70
C ALA A 151 -7.72 -4.45 -16.42
N MET A 152 -8.21 -5.33 -15.52
CA MET A 152 -7.47 -5.74 -14.32
C MET A 152 -6.19 -6.52 -14.68
N LYS A 153 -6.24 -7.35 -15.73
CA LYS A 153 -5.06 -8.05 -16.26
C LYS A 153 -4.05 -7.06 -16.86
N ALA A 154 -4.50 -6.04 -17.57
CA ALA A 154 -3.61 -4.99 -18.07
C ALA A 154 -2.93 -4.23 -16.90
N LEU A 155 -3.67 -3.97 -15.82
CA LEU A 155 -3.12 -3.33 -14.62
C LEU A 155 -2.08 -4.22 -13.94
N SER A 156 -2.32 -5.52 -13.82
CA SER A 156 -1.34 -6.44 -13.22
C SER A 156 -0.05 -6.53 -14.03
N LEU A 157 -0.15 -6.47 -15.36
CA LEU A 157 1.02 -6.40 -16.24
C LEU A 157 1.77 -5.07 -16.08
N ALA A 158 1.08 -3.93 -16.04
CA ALA A 158 1.71 -2.63 -15.84
C ALA A 158 2.47 -2.54 -14.50
N VAL A 159 1.89 -3.11 -13.43
CA VAL A 159 2.56 -3.20 -12.12
C VAL A 159 3.73 -4.18 -12.16
N TYR A 160 3.60 -5.32 -12.84
CA TYR A 160 4.70 -6.27 -13.02
C TYR A 160 5.87 -5.63 -13.79
N ASP A 161 5.61 -4.98 -14.92
CA ASP A 161 6.64 -4.32 -15.72
C ASP A 161 7.34 -3.21 -14.95
N HIS A 162 6.62 -2.47 -14.10
CA HIS A 162 7.25 -1.48 -13.21
C HIS A 162 8.26 -2.10 -12.25
N ARG A 163 8.03 -3.33 -11.79
CA ARG A 163 8.96 -4.05 -10.89
C ARG A 163 10.18 -4.58 -11.62
N THR A 164 10.02 -4.99 -12.88
CA THR A 164 11.09 -5.64 -13.66
C THR A 164 11.97 -4.66 -14.43
N THR A 165 11.52 -3.44 -14.67
CA THR A 165 12.27 -2.39 -15.41
C THR A 165 13.37 -1.71 -14.58
N ARG A 166 13.90 -2.38 -13.55
CA ARG A 166 14.81 -1.81 -12.57
C ARG A 166 16.15 -2.53 -12.48
#